data_AF-A0A493SUJ4-F1
#
_entry.id   AF-A0A493SUJ4-F1
#
_cell.length_a   1.000
_cell.length_b   1.000
_cell.length_c   1.000
_cell.angle_alpha   90.00
_cell.angle_beta   90.00
_cell.angle_gamma   90.00
#
_symmetry.space_group_name_H-M   'P 1'
#
loop_
_entity.id
_entity.type
_entity.pdbx_description
1 polymer ?
#
loop_
_entity_poly.entity_id
_entity_poly.type
_entity_poly.pdbx_seq_one_letter_code
_entity_poly.pdbx_strand_id
1 'polypeptide(L)'
;MGISVVSYTLKDIHDDQDYLHSLGKGRTAQVQRDARVGEAEAKRDAGIREARARQEQVSAQLLSETAMAQAQRDFQVQQALCDAAVNARKAQADLAYQLQVARTKQQIEEQRAQVLVVERAQQAQLQEHEIGRRERELEATVRKPAEAERYRLERLAEAERLQVMTQAEAEAEAMRVTGAARAAAVAARARAEAAQTEAKAEAFGQFREAAVVDMVLQRLPQVAEAVSQPLLGTRRVTLVAGGSGDIGVSRLPGEILDVVTRLPAAVEALTGVSVTQAAQKKSDCVA
;
A
#
# COMPACT_ATOMS: atom_id res chain seq x y z
N MET A 1 172.25 -58.14 67.10
CA MET A 1 171.49 -56.88 67.13
C MET A 1 170.92 -56.64 65.71
N GLY A 2 169.72 -57.02 65.29
CA GLY A 2 168.55 -57.55 65.99
C GLY A 2 167.22 -56.94 65.52
N ILE A 3 167.20 -55.85 64.73
CA ILE A 3 165.96 -55.23 64.19
C ILE A 3 166.27 -54.48 62.87
N SER A 4 165.47 -54.67 61.82
CA SER A 4 165.45 -53.83 60.60
C SER A 4 164.08 -53.18 60.43
N VAL A 5 164.07 -51.90 60.05
CA VAL A 5 162.84 -51.10 59.89
C VAL A 5 162.25 -51.37 58.51
N VAL A 6 161.02 -51.91 58.44
CA VAL A 6 160.34 -52.29 57.19
C VAL A 6 159.49 -51.14 56.61
N SER A 7 158.94 -50.28 57.47
CA SER A 7 158.32 -49.03 57.03
C SER A 7 158.27 -48.02 58.18
N TYR A 8 158.34 -46.74 57.84
CA TYR A 8 158.09 -45.64 58.76
C TYR A 8 156.83 -44.92 58.31
N THR A 9 155.80 -44.90 59.17
CA THR A 9 154.56 -44.16 58.94
C THR A 9 154.49 -43.00 59.92
N LEU A 10 154.41 -41.79 59.37
CA LEU A 10 154.20 -40.59 60.15
C LEU A 10 152.77 -40.61 60.69
N LYS A 11 152.63 -40.42 62.01
CA LYS A 11 151.34 -40.53 62.70
C LYS A 11 150.64 -39.18 62.81
N ASP A 12 151.36 -38.14 63.22
CA ASP A 12 150.86 -36.78 63.35
C ASP A 12 151.96 -35.77 63.07
N ILE A 13 151.58 -34.63 62.47
CA ILE A 13 152.44 -33.48 62.21
C ILE A 13 151.82 -32.30 62.97
N HIS A 14 152.57 -31.68 63.88
CA HIS A 14 152.13 -30.53 64.68
C HIS A 14 152.97 -29.30 64.35
N ASP A 15 152.34 -28.13 64.26
CA ASP A 15 152.96 -26.86 63.89
C ASP A 15 152.57 -25.79 64.91
N ASP A 16 153.56 -25.25 65.64
CA ASP A 16 153.36 -24.24 66.68
C ASP A 16 153.19 -22.81 66.13
N GLN A 17 153.48 -22.58 64.85
CA GLN A 17 153.44 -21.26 64.19
C GLN A 17 152.29 -21.11 63.18
N ASP A 18 151.29 -22.02 63.20
CA ASP A 18 150.01 -21.91 62.47
C ASP A 18 150.13 -21.72 60.93
N TYR A 19 151.28 -22.10 60.36
CA TYR A 19 151.61 -21.93 58.95
C TYR A 19 150.75 -22.85 58.07
N LEU A 20 150.59 -24.10 58.47
CA LEU A 20 149.74 -25.08 57.75
C LEU A 20 148.27 -24.66 57.72
N HIS A 21 147.76 -24.10 58.83
CA HIS A 21 146.39 -23.62 58.91
C HIS A 21 146.17 -22.38 58.02
N SER A 22 147.14 -21.47 57.98
CA SER A 22 147.08 -20.26 57.15
C SER A 22 147.17 -20.56 55.65
N LEU A 23 147.93 -21.59 55.26
CA LEU A 23 147.97 -22.09 53.87
C LEU A 23 146.60 -22.61 53.40
N GLY A 24 145.82 -23.20 54.33
CA GLY A 24 144.47 -23.72 54.06
C GLY A 24 143.37 -22.65 53.96
N LYS A 25 143.48 -21.53 54.69
CA LYS A 25 142.44 -20.46 54.76
C LYS A 25 142.07 -19.88 53.39
N GLY A 26 143.05 -19.67 52.51
CA GLY A 26 142.79 -19.16 51.16
C GLY A 26 141.97 -20.14 50.32
N ARG A 27 142.32 -21.44 50.37
CA ARG A 27 141.64 -22.49 49.62
C ARG A 27 140.23 -22.76 50.17
N THR A 28 140.04 -22.75 51.49
CA THR A 28 138.71 -22.91 52.11
C THR A 28 137.77 -21.74 51.81
N ALA A 29 138.27 -20.50 51.83
CA ALA A 29 137.48 -19.33 51.44
C ALA A 29 137.12 -19.31 49.94
N GLN A 30 137.98 -19.90 49.09
CA GLN A 30 137.70 -20.09 47.67
C GLN A 30 136.58 -21.11 47.46
N VAL A 31 136.70 -22.29 48.10
CA VAL A 31 135.67 -23.34 48.06
C VAL A 31 134.33 -22.85 48.62
N GLN A 32 134.31 -22.08 49.71
CA GLN A 32 133.08 -21.49 50.26
C GLN A 32 132.47 -20.40 49.36
N ARG A 33 133.28 -19.67 48.60
CA ARG A 33 132.76 -18.72 47.60
C ARG A 33 132.16 -19.48 46.43
N ASP A 34 132.88 -20.47 45.90
CA ASP A 34 132.42 -21.29 44.78
C ASP A 34 131.14 -22.07 45.16
N ALA A 35 131.05 -22.59 46.39
CA ALA A 35 129.85 -23.22 46.91
C ALA A 35 128.67 -22.23 47.02
N ARG A 36 128.90 -21.02 47.52
CA ARG A 36 127.84 -19.98 47.58
C ARG A 36 127.39 -19.51 46.19
N VAL A 37 128.31 -19.39 45.24
CA VAL A 37 127.99 -19.07 43.84
C VAL A 37 127.18 -20.20 43.22
N GLY A 38 127.63 -21.45 43.38
CA GLY A 38 126.92 -22.63 42.89
C GLY A 38 125.51 -22.77 43.49
N GLU A 39 125.34 -22.50 44.80
CA GLU A 39 124.02 -22.48 45.43
C GLU A 39 123.12 -21.36 44.90
N ALA A 40 123.66 -20.16 44.66
CA ALA A 40 122.90 -19.02 44.14
C ALA A 40 122.47 -19.24 42.68
N GLU A 41 123.36 -19.78 41.85
CA GLU A 41 123.07 -20.17 40.46
C GLU A 41 122.03 -21.30 40.42
N ALA A 42 122.18 -22.33 41.24
CA ALA A 42 121.19 -23.41 41.34
C ALA A 42 119.82 -22.89 41.80
N LYS A 43 119.77 -22.00 42.79
CA LYS A 43 118.53 -21.34 43.26
C LYS A 43 117.90 -20.46 42.17
N ARG A 44 118.71 -19.70 41.42
CA ARG A 44 118.24 -18.89 40.29
C ARG A 44 117.63 -19.76 39.20
N ASP A 45 118.33 -20.80 38.78
CA ASP A 45 117.88 -21.70 37.72
C ASP A 45 116.65 -22.51 38.13
N ALA A 46 116.59 -22.95 39.40
CA ALA A 46 115.39 -23.54 39.97
C ALA A 46 114.21 -22.56 39.92
N GLY A 47 114.40 -21.31 40.34
CA GLY A 47 113.37 -20.29 40.30
C GLY A 47 112.88 -19.95 38.88
N ILE A 48 113.78 -19.89 37.89
CA ILE A 48 113.41 -19.67 36.49
C ILE A 48 112.61 -20.85 35.94
N ARG A 49 113.05 -22.09 36.21
CA ARG A 49 112.32 -23.29 35.77
C ARG A 49 110.95 -23.38 36.42
N GLU A 50 110.86 -23.07 37.70
CA GLU A 50 109.58 -23.06 38.43
C GLU A 50 108.64 -21.97 37.92
N ALA A 51 109.14 -20.75 37.65
CA ALA A 51 108.34 -19.67 37.08
C ALA A 51 107.82 -20.01 35.68
N ARG A 52 108.65 -20.62 34.82
CA ARG A 52 108.23 -21.09 33.49
C ARG A 52 107.19 -22.19 33.57
N ALA A 53 107.41 -23.20 34.41
CA ALA A 53 106.44 -24.27 34.63
C ALA A 53 105.10 -23.72 35.16
N ARG A 54 105.14 -22.73 36.06
CA ARG A 54 103.93 -22.03 36.54
C ARG A 54 103.25 -21.23 35.43
N GLN A 55 103.99 -20.49 34.60
CA GLN A 55 103.42 -19.75 33.47
C GLN A 55 102.76 -20.68 32.46
N GLU A 56 103.42 -21.78 32.10
CA GLU A 56 102.88 -22.80 31.20
C GLU A 56 101.62 -23.43 31.77
N GLN A 57 101.63 -23.84 33.05
CA GLN A 57 100.46 -24.39 33.74
C GLN A 57 99.28 -23.41 33.71
N VAL A 58 99.48 -22.16 34.12
CA VAL A 58 98.41 -21.15 34.15
C VAL A 58 97.92 -20.83 32.74
N SER A 59 98.81 -20.74 31.76
CA SER A 59 98.41 -20.50 30.38
C SER A 59 97.56 -21.65 29.81
N ALA A 60 97.92 -22.90 30.11
CA ALA A 60 97.15 -24.08 29.71
C ALA A 60 95.79 -24.14 30.41
N GLN A 61 95.72 -23.76 31.69
CA GLN A 61 94.47 -23.63 32.44
C GLN A 61 93.55 -22.57 31.83
N LEU A 62 94.06 -21.36 31.58
CA LEU A 62 93.28 -20.28 30.97
C LEU A 62 92.81 -20.65 29.56
N LEU A 63 93.66 -21.28 28.74
CA LEU A 63 93.24 -21.77 27.43
C LEU A 63 92.11 -22.80 27.54
N SER A 64 92.21 -23.72 28.51
CA SER A 64 91.16 -24.72 28.76
C SER A 64 89.86 -24.06 29.24
N GLU A 65 89.93 -23.12 30.17
CA GLU A 65 88.77 -22.37 30.66
C GLU A 65 88.12 -21.53 29.56
N THR A 66 88.91 -20.84 28.73
CA THR A 66 88.39 -20.09 27.58
C THR A 66 87.70 -21.00 26.57
N ALA A 67 88.28 -22.17 26.27
CA ALA A 67 87.67 -23.16 25.38
C ALA A 67 86.37 -23.72 25.97
N MET A 68 86.33 -24.02 27.28
CA MET A 68 85.10 -24.46 27.96
C MET A 68 84.03 -23.37 27.96
N ALA A 69 84.39 -22.11 28.23
CA ALA A 69 83.46 -20.98 28.22
C ALA A 69 82.90 -20.72 26.81
N GLN A 70 83.74 -20.82 25.77
CA GLN A 70 83.31 -20.74 24.38
C GLN A 70 82.35 -21.88 24.03
N ALA A 71 82.71 -23.13 24.33
CA ALA A 71 81.85 -24.28 24.09
C ALA A 71 80.50 -24.15 24.81
N GLN A 72 80.49 -23.63 26.04
CA GLN A 72 79.26 -23.43 26.80
C GLN A 72 78.40 -22.29 26.23
N ARG A 73 79.02 -21.18 25.81
CA ARG A 73 78.33 -20.10 25.10
C ARG A 73 77.72 -20.62 23.80
N ASP A 74 78.48 -21.33 23.00
CA ASP A 74 78.03 -21.86 21.71
C ASP A 74 76.89 -22.86 21.90
N PHE A 75 77.01 -23.74 22.90
CA PHE A 75 75.93 -24.65 23.28
C PHE A 75 74.64 -23.90 23.66
N GLN A 76 74.74 -22.86 24.49
CA GLN A 76 73.57 -22.05 24.88
C GLN A 76 72.96 -21.30 23.69
N VAL A 77 73.78 -20.75 22.79
CA VAL A 77 73.30 -20.11 21.57
C VAL A 77 72.56 -21.11 20.69
N GLN A 78 73.12 -22.30 20.48
CA GLN A 78 72.47 -23.35 19.69
C GLN A 78 71.18 -23.84 20.33
N GLN A 79 71.17 -24.03 21.66
CA GLN A 79 69.96 -24.38 22.40
C GLN A 79 68.87 -23.32 22.22
N ALA A 80 69.22 -22.04 22.38
CA ALA A 80 68.27 -20.93 22.20
C ALA A 80 67.74 -20.84 20.76
N LEU A 81 68.58 -21.08 19.75
CA LEU A 81 68.16 -21.14 18.34
C LEU A 81 67.20 -22.30 18.08
N CYS A 82 67.49 -23.48 18.61
CA CYS A 82 66.62 -24.65 18.52
C CYS A 82 65.27 -24.38 19.20
N ASP A 83 65.28 -23.83 20.42
CA ASP A 83 64.06 -23.50 21.15
C ASP A 83 63.24 -22.44 20.42
N ALA A 84 63.88 -21.40 19.88
CA ALA A 84 63.22 -20.38 19.06
C ALA A 84 62.58 -21.00 17.81
N ALA A 85 63.28 -21.91 17.13
CA ALA A 85 62.74 -22.61 15.96
C ALA A 85 61.55 -23.52 16.32
N VAL A 86 61.65 -24.29 17.41
CA VAL A 86 60.55 -25.13 17.91
C VAL A 86 59.34 -24.28 18.30
N ASN A 87 59.55 -23.16 19.01
CA ASN A 87 58.47 -22.26 19.40
C ASN A 87 57.83 -21.57 18.19
N ALA A 88 58.60 -21.16 17.19
CA ALA A 88 58.07 -20.62 15.94
C ALA A 88 57.22 -21.66 15.20
N ARG A 89 57.66 -22.92 15.13
CA ARG A 89 56.89 -24.02 14.52
C ARG A 89 55.62 -24.34 15.30
N LYS A 90 55.67 -24.34 16.64
CA LYS A 90 54.50 -24.52 17.51
C LYS A 90 53.48 -23.40 17.29
N ALA A 91 53.91 -22.14 17.33
CA ALA A 91 53.04 -20.99 17.08
C ALA A 91 52.39 -21.05 15.68
N GLN A 92 53.14 -21.45 14.65
CA GLN A 92 52.58 -21.69 13.31
C GLN A 92 51.54 -22.81 13.30
N ALA A 93 51.81 -23.93 13.98
CA ALA A 93 50.87 -25.04 14.09
C ALA A 93 49.59 -24.62 14.83
N ASP A 94 49.70 -23.85 15.91
CA ASP A 94 48.57 -23.34 16.67
C ASP A 94 47.72 -22.38 15.83
N LEU A 95 48.35 -21.46 15.09
CA LEU A 95 47.66 -20.56 14.16
C LEU A 95 46.97 -21.32 13.03
N ALA A 96 47.64 -22.33 12.46
CA ALA A 96 47.05 -23.18 11.43
C ALA A 96 45.85 -23.96 11.96
N TYR A 97 45.94 -24.48 13.19
CA TYR A 97 44.83 -25.14 13.87
C TYR A 97 43.66 -24.18 14.10
N GLN A 98 43.90 -22.99 14.64
CA GLN A 98 42.85 -21.98 14.86
C GLN A 98 42.19 -21.55 13.54
N LEU A 99 42.98 -21.35 12.48
CA LEU A 99 42.47 -21.04 11.15
C LEU A 99 41.58 -22.17 10.62
N GLN A 100 41.99 -23.42 10.81
CA GLN A 100 41.19 -24.57 10.40
C GLN A 100 39.87 -24.65 11.17
N VAL A 101 39.89 -24.42 12.48
CA VAL A 101 38.67 -24.35 13.30
C VAL A 101 37.75 -23.23 12.81
N ALA A 102 38.29 -22.05 12.50
CA ALA A 102 37.50 -20.94 11.97
C ALA A 102 36.88 -21.26 10.60
N ARG A 103 37.63 -21.88 9.69
CA ARG A 103 37.13 -22.35 8.39
C ARG A 103 36.01 -23.37 8.54
N THR A 104 36.21 -24.39 9.38
CA THR A 104 35.18 -25.41 9.63
C THR A 104 33.93 -24.77 10.24
N LYS A 105 34.08 -23.82 11.17
CA LYS A 105 32.94 -23.07 11.72
C LYS A 105 32.20 -22.28 10.65
N GLN A 106 32.91 -21.56 9.77
CA GLN A 106 32.29 -20.84 8.65
C GLN A 106 31.51 -21.79 7.74
N GLN A 107 32.09 -22.95 7.40
CA GLN A 107 31.40 -23.97 6.59
C GLN A 107 30.14 -24.51 7.29
N ILE A 108 30.19 -24.76 8.59
CA ILE A 108 29.02 -25.22 9.36
C ILE A 108 27.92 -24.15 9.34
N GLU A 109 28.26 -22.88 9.55
CA GLU A 109 27.28 -21.79 9.53
C GLU A 109 26.68 -21.58 8.14
N GLU A 110 27.48 -21.69 7.08
CA GLU A 110 27.00 -21.64 5.69
C GLU A 110 26.01 -22.79 5.41
N GLN A 111 26.34 -24.02 5.81
CA GLN A 111 25.43 -25.16 5.67
C GLN A 111 24.14 -24.97 6.50
N ARG A 112 24.23 -24.46 7.73
CA ARG A 112 23.05 -24.14 8.55
C ARG A 112 22.16 -23.08 7.90
N ALA A 113 22.75 -22.02 7.36
CA ALA A 113 22.02 -21.00 6.63
C ALA A 113 21.31 -21.59 5.40
N GLN A 114 21.97 -22.50 4.67
CA GLN A 114 21.36 -23.19 3.53
C GLN A 114 20.16 -24.05 3.95
N VAL A 115 20.26 -24.80 5.05
CA VAL A 115 19.13 -25.56 5.61
C VAL A 115 17.97 -24.64 5.95
N LEU A 116 18.23 -23.51 6.62
CA LEU A 116 17.20 -22.52 6.96
C LEU A 116 16.51 -21.92 5.73
N VAL A 117 17.26 -21.65 4.66
CA VAL A 117 16.69 -21.15 3.39
C VAL A 117 15.78 -22.20 2.78
N VAL A 118 16.18 -23.47 2.79
CA VAL A 118 15.36 -24.58 2.27
C VAL A 118 14.10 -24.76 3.12
N GLU A 119 14.20 -24.74 4.44
CA GLU A 119 13.05 -24.83 5.35
C GLU A 119 12.05 -23.68 5.11
N ARG A 120 12.54 -22.44 5.01
CA ARG A 120 11.70 -21.28 4.70
C ARG A 120 11.05 -21.38 3.32
N ALA A 121 11.78 -21.86 2.31
CA ALA A 121 11.23 -22.07 0.98
C ALA A 121 10.12 -23.12 0.98
N GLN A 122 10.33 -24.24 1.69
CA GLN A 122 9.31 -25.28 1.84
C GLN A 122 8.09 -24.76 2.61
N GLN A 123 8.30 -23.98 3.66
CA GLN A 123 7.21 -23.34 4.40
C GLN A 123 6.42 -22.37 3.52
N ALA A 124 7.09 -21.56 2.71
CA ALA A 124 6.44 -20.67 1.76
C ALA A 124 5.62 -21.45 0.71
N GLN A 125 6.17 -22.54 0.17
CA GLN A 125 5.44 -23.43 -0.75
C GLN A 125 4.20 -24.04 -0.09
N LEU A 126 4.30 -24.51 1.15
CA LEU A 126 3.15 -25.02 1.88
C LEU A 126 2.08 -23.95 2.06
N GLN A 127 2.49 -22.72 2.43
CA GLN A 127 1.56 -21.59 2.56
C GLN A 127 0.88 -21.24 1.22
N GLU A 128 1.61 -21.23 0.10
CA GLU A 128 1.03 -21.03 -1.23
C GLU A 128 0.00 -22.12 -1.57
N HIS A 129 0.30 -23.38 -1.26
CA HIS A 129 -0.64 -24.48 -1.43
C HIS A 129 -1.87 -24.36 -0.53
N GLU A 130 -1.70 -23.92 0.73
CA GLU A 130 -2.80 -23.66 1.67
C GLU A 130 -3.68 -22.51 1.17
N ILE A 131 -3.08 -21.40 0.71
CA ILE A 131 -3.80 -20.27 0.10
C ILE A 131 -4.59 -20.77 -1.12
N GLY A 132 -3.97 -21.52 -2.02
CA GLY A 132 -4.65 -22.05 -3.20
C GLY A 132 -5.80 -23.01 -2.88
N ARG A 133 -5.69 -23.83 -1.82
CA ARG A 133 -6.83 -24.63 -1.34
C ARG A 133 -7.94 -23.73 -0.81
N ARG A 134 -7.59 -22.73 0.00
CA ARG A 134 -8.54 -21.81 0.62
C ARG A 134 -9.26 -20.93 -0.40
N GLU A 135 -8.57 -20.49 -1.45
CA GLU A 135 -9.16 -19.80 -2.59
C GLU A 135 -10.20 -20.67 -3.30
N ARG A 136 -9.88 -21.93 -3.57
CA ARG A 136 -10.83 -22.88 -4.19
C ARG A 136 -12.03 -23.16 -3.29
N GLU A 137 -11.82 -23.28 -1.98
CA GLU A 137 -12.89 -23.43 -1.01
C GLU A 137 -13.81 -22.20 -0.99
N LEU A 138 -13.25 -20.98 -0.94
CA LEU A 138 -14.01 -19.73 -0.97
C LEU A 138 -14.74 -19.55 -2.32
N GLU A 139 -14.11 -19.94 -3.42
CA GLU A 139 -14.73 -19.91 -4.73
C GLU A 139 -15.95 -20.85 -4.76
N ALA A 140 -15.81 -22.07 -4.24
CA ALA A 140 -16.90 -23.03 -4.19
C ALA A 140 -18.02 -22.65 -3.21
N THR A 141 -17.69 -22.11 -2.05
CA THR A 141 -18.63 -21.86 -0.94
C THR A 141 -19.27 -20.47 -0.99
N VAL A 142 -18.54 -19.44 -1.43
CA VAL A 142 -19.02 -18.05 -1.42
C VAL A 142 -19.33 -17.57 -2.83
N ARG A 143 -18.38 -17.70 -3.78
CA ARG A 143 -18.56 -17.13 -5.12
C ARG A 143 -19.62 -17.85 -5.93
N LYS A 144 -19.57 -19.17 -6.04
CA LYS A 144 -20.53 -19.93 -6.86
C LYS A 144 -21.98 -19.76 -6.38
N PRO A 145 -22.31 -19.83 -5.07
CA PRO A 145 -23.66 -19.55 -4.61
C PRO A 145 -24.08 -18.10 -4.80
N ALA A 146 -23.16 -17.14 -4.59
CA ALA A 146 -23.45 -15.73 -4.83
C ALA A 146 -23.72 -15.44 -6.32
N GLU A 147 -22.98 -16.05 -7.23
CA GLU A 147 -23.22 -15.98 -8.67
C GLU A 147 -24.55 -16.63 -9.07
N ALA A 148 -24.87 -17.79 -8.47
CA ALA A 148 -26.15 -18.46 -8.69
C ALA A 148 -27.34 -17.59 -8.23
N GLU A 149 -27.26 -16.97 -7.05
CA GLU A 149 -28.28 -16.04 -6.56
C GLU A 149 -28.36 -14.77 -7.41
N ARG A 150 -27.23 -14.20 -7.82
CA ARG A 150 -27.21 -13.04 -8.72
C ARG A 150 -27.93 -13.37 -10.03
N TYR A 151 -27.60 -14.50 -10.65
CA TYR A 151 -28.25 -14.96 -11.87
C TYR A 151 -29.75 -15.20 -11.66
N ARG A 152 -30.14 -15.79 -10.53
CA ARG A 152 -31.56 -15.99 -10.18
C ARG A 152 -32.32 -14.68 -10.07
N LEU A 153 -31.75 -13.70 -9.37
CA LEU A 153 -32.36 -12.37 -9.19
C LEU A 153 -32.43 -11.59 -10.49
N GLU A 154 -31.37 -11.60 -11.30
CA GLU A 154 -31.36 -10.98 -12.63
C GLU A 154 -32.49 -11.55 -13.51
N ARG A 155 -32.68 -12.88 -13.50
CA ARG A 155 -33.77 -13.54 -14.25
C ARG A 155 -35.15 -13.24 -13.71
N LEU A 156 -35.32 -13.16 -12.39
CA LEU A 156 -36.59 -12.74 -11.79
C LEU A 156 -36.91 -11.29 -12.15
N ALA A 157 -35.95 -10.38 -12.03
CA ALA A 157 -36.12 -8.97 -12.40
C ALA A 157 -36.41 -8.80 -13.91
N GLU A 158 -35.75 -9.58 -14.78
CA GLU A 158 -36.02 -9.60 -16.21
C GLU A 158 -37.43 -10.14 -16.52
N ALA A 159 -37.85 -11.20 -15.83
CA ALA A 159 -39.20 -11.75 -15.94
C ALA A 159 -40.26 -10.74 -15.48
N GLU A 160 -40.06 -10.08 -14.34
CA GLU A 160 -40.96 -9.02 -13.84
C GLU A 160 -41.02 -7.84 -14.81
N ARG A 161 -39.87 -7.38 -15.32
CA ARG A 161 -39.82 -6.32 -16.33
C ARG A 161 -40.61 -6.71 -17.58
N LEU A 162 -40.45 -7.94 -18.07
CA LEU A 162 -41.20 -8.44 -19.22
C LEU A 162 -42.70 -8.57 -18.92
N GLN A 163 -43.08 -9.00 -17.73
CA GLN A 163 -44.49 -9.05 -17.32
C GLN A 163 -45.12 -7.66 -17.30
N VAL A 164 -44.45 -6.67 -16.70
CA VAL A 164 -44.95 -5.28 -16.66
C VAL A 164 -45.05 -4.71 -18.07
N MET A 165 -44.06 -4.95 -18.94
CA MET A 165 -44.11 -4.51 -20.34
C MET A 165 -45.26 -5.15 -21.11
N THR A 166 -45.43 -6.48 -21.02
CA THR A 166 -46.49 -7.20 -21.72
C THR A 166 -47.88 -6.84 -21.20
N GLN A 167 -48.03 -6.59 -19.89
CA GLN A 167 -49.27 -6.06 -19.31
C GLN A 167 -49.56 -4.65 -19.81
N ALA A 168 -48.57 -3.75 -19.81
CA ALA A 168 -48.74 -2.39 -20.32
C ALA A 168 -49.11 -2.37 -21.82
N GLU A 169 -48.49 -3.25 -22.63
CA GLU A 169 -48.84 -3.42 -24.04
C GLU A 169 -50.27 -3.97 -24.21
N ALA A 170 -50.65 -4.97 -23.41
CA ALA A 170 -52.00 -5.53 -23.43
C ALA A 170 -53.07 -4.49 -23.02
N GLU A 171 -52.80 -3.70 -21.99
CA GLU A 171 -53.67 -2.60 -21.56
C GLU A 171 -53.77 -1.49 -22.62
N ALA A 172 -52.65 -1.13 -23.25
CA ALA A 172 -52.62 -0.17 -24.34
C ALA A 172 -53.45 -0.65 -25.54
N GLU A 173 -53.32 -1.92 -25.93
CA GLU A 173 -54.09 -2.50 -27.02
C GLU A 173 -55.58 -2.64 -26.65
N ALA A 174 -55.90 -3.04 -25.42
CA ALA A 174 -57.28 -3.07 -24.92
C ALA A 174 -57.92 -1.66 -24.94
N MET A 175 -57.17 -0.63 -24.52
CA MET A 175 -57.61 0.77 -24.62
C MET A 175 -57.78 1.21 -26.07
N ARG A 176 -56.92 0.78 -26.99
CA ARG A 176 -57.04 1.07 -28.42
C ARG A 176 -58.30 0.45 -29.02
N VAL A 177 -58.55 -0.84 -28.75
CA VAL A 177 -59.72 -1.57 -29.25
C VAL A 177 -61.01 -1.02 -28.65
N THR A 178 -61.06 -0.81 -27.33
CA THR A 178 -62.24 -0.23 -26.67
C THR A 178 -62.47 1.23 -27.05
N GLY A 179 -61.40 2.01 -27.22
CA GLY A 179 -61.43 3.38 -27.74
C GLY A 179 -62.00 3.43 -29.16
N ALA A 180 -61.53 2.55 -30.06
CA ALA A 180 -62.06 2.44 -31.42
C ALA A 180 -63.54 2.00 -31.43
N ALA A 181 -63.91 1.03 -30.59
CA ALA A 181 -65.29 0.59 -30.46
C ALA A 181 -66.21 1.70 -29.92
N ARG A 182 -65.77 2.45 -28.91
CA ARG A 182 -66.50 3.62 -28.38
C ARG A 182 -66.62 4.73 -29.42
N ALA A 183 -65.55 5.04 -30.14
CA ALA A 183 -65.56 6.03 -31.21
C ALA A 183 -66.54 5.63 -32.33
N ALA A 184 -66.55 4.36 -32.74
CA ALA A 184 -67.49 3.84 -33.72
C ALA A 184 -68.95 3.89 -33.21
N ALA A 185 -69.19 3.54 -31.95
CA ALA A 185 -70.51 3.61 -31.33
C ALA A 185 -71.03 5.05 -31.22
N VAL A 186 -70.18 6.00 -30.81
CA VAL A 186 -70.51 7.43 -30.77
C VAL A 186 -70.77 7.96 -32.19
N ALA A 187 -69.94 7.60 -33.17
CA ALA A 187 -70.15 8.00 -34.56
C ALA A 187 -71.47 7.43 -35.13
N ALA A 188 -71.81 6.18 -34.82
CA ALA A 188 -73.08 5.58 -35.23
C ALA A 188 -74.28 6.27 -34.57
N ARG A 189 -74.21 6.58 -33.26
CA ARG A 189 -75.24 7.36 -32.57
C ARG A 189 -75.38 8.76 -33.15
N ALA A 190 -74.27 9.47 -33.36
CA ALA A 190 -74.26 10.80 -33.95
C ALA A 190 -74.86 10.81 -35.36
N ARG A 191 -74.60 9.79 -36.20
CA ARG A 191 -75.26 9.64 -37.51
C ARG A 191 -76.75 9.33 -37.37
N ALA A 192 -77.15 8.50 -36.42
CA ALA A 192 -78.55 8.20 -36.18
C ALA A 192 -79.31 9.44 -35.69
N GLU A 193 -78.70 10.25 -34.81
CA GLU A 193 -79.24 11.54 -34.36
C GLU A 193 -79.28 12.57 -35.50
N ALA A 194 -78.25 12.63 -36.34
CA ALA A 194 -78.24 13.46 -37.54
C ALA A 194 -79.39 13.06 -38.50
N ALA A 195 -79.54 11.77 -38.80
CA ALA A 195 -80.64 11.28 -39.64
C ALA A 195 -82.02 11.52 -38.99
N GLN A 196 -82.16 11.36 -37.66
CA GLN A 196 -83.40 11.68 -36.96
C GLN A 196 -83.73 13.18 -36.98
N THR A 197 -82.71 14.05 -36.87
CA THR A 197 -82.91 15.49 -36.94
C THR A 197 -83.20 15.96 -38.34
N GLU A 198 -82.59 15.36 -39.37
CA GLU A 198 -82.95 15.57 -40.79
C GLU A 198 -84.38 15.13 -41.07
N ALA A 199 -84.77 13.91 -40.66
CA ALA A 199 -86.15 13.43 -40.83
C ALA A 199 -87.18 14.31 -40.09
N LYS A 200 -86.83 14.80 -38.89
CA LYS A 200 -87.65 15.81 -38.19
C LYS A 200 -87.70 17.11 -38.99
N ALA A 201 -86.56 17.60 -39.51
CA ALA A 201 -86.49 18.83 -40.29
C ALA A 201 -87.30 18.73 -41.60
N GLU A 202 -87.29 17.58 -42.28
CA GLU A 202 -88.13 17.31 -43.45
C GLU A 202 -89.62 17.26 -43.11
N ALA A 203 -89.98 16.58 -42.01
CA ALA A 203 -91.36 16.57 -41.51
C ALA A 203 -91.84 18.00 -41.19
N PHE A 204 -91.06 18.79 -40.44
CA PHE A 204 -91.36 20.20 -40.19
C PHE A 204 -91.38 21.05 -41.48
N GLY A 205 -90.58 20.68 -42.48
CA GLY A 205 -90.54 21.33 -43.78
C GLY A 205 -91.81 21.15 -44.61
N GLN A 206 -92.49 20.01 -44.50
CA GLN A 206 -93.77 19.73 -45.17
C GLN A 206 -94.97 20.35 -44.42
N PHE A 207 -94.86 20.56 -43.11
CA PHE A 207 -95.89 21.22 -42.28
C PHE A 207 -95.59 22.70 -42.01
N ARG A 208 -94.94 23.43 -42.92
CA ARG A 208 -94.50 24.84 -42.71
C ARG A 208 -95.58 25.78 -42.19
N GLU A 209 -96.82 25.65 -42.65
CA GLU A 209 -97.89 26.58 -42.26
C GLU A 209 -98.61 26.14 -40.96
N ALA A 210 -98.66 24.83 -40.67
CA ALA A 210 -99.31 24.31 -39.45
C ALA A 210 -98.35 24.26 -38.24
N ALA A 211 -97.07 23.94 -38.46
CA ALA A 211 -96.08 23.82 -37.40
C ALA A 211 -95.61 25.18 -36.85
N VAL A 212 -95.61 26.24 -37.67
CA VAL A 212 -95.34 27.60 -37.18
C VAL A 212 -96.47 28.06 -36.26
N VAL A 213 -97.72 27.76 -36.61
CA VAL A 213 -98.88 28.10 -35.77
C VAL A 213 -98.89 27.29 -34.47
N ASP A 214 -98.60 25.98 -34.51
CA ASP A 214 -98.55 25.14 -33.31
C ASP A 214 -97.34 25.47 -32.40
N MET A 215 -96.17 25.75 -32.98
CA MET A 215 -94.98 26.17 -32.21
C MET A 215 -95.18 27.56 -31.58
N VAL A 216 -95.82 28.50 -32.29
CA VAL A 216 -96.21 29.81 -31.73
C VAL A 216 -97.27 29.64 -30.65
N LEU A 217 -98.28 28.78 -30.82
CA LEU A 217 -99.29 28.50 -29.79
C LEU A 217 -98.69 27.85 -28.54
N GLN A 218 -97.72 26.94 -28.67
CA GLN A 218 -97.05 26.31 -27.52
C GLN A 218 -96.05 27.25 -26.82
N ARG A 219 -95.45 28.20 -27.54
CA ARG A 219 -94.49 29.17 -26.98
C ARG A 219 -95.13 30.49 -26.54
N LEU A 220 -96.34 30.80 -27.00
CA LEU A 220 -97.12 31.99 -26.60
C LEU A 220 -97.29 32.12 -25.07
N PRO A 221 -97.58 31.05 -24.30
CA PRO A 221 -97.64 31.14 -22.84
C PRO A 221 -96.33 31.58 -22.21
N GLN A 222 -95.18 31.12 -22.73
CA GLN A 222 -93.85 31.48 -22.22
C GLN A 222 -93.52 32.96 -22.50
N VAL A 223 -93.95 33.48 -23.65
CA VAL A 223 -93.80 34.90 -23.98
C VAL A 223 -94.76 35.75 -23.14
N ALA A 224 -96.01 35.33 -22.97
CA ALA A 224 -96.98 36.02 -22.10
C ALA A 224 -96.50 36.06 -20.64
N GLU A 225 -95.88 34.99 -20.14
CA GLU A 225 -95.27 34.96 -18.81
C GLU A 225 -94.06 35.91 -18.71
N ALA A 226 -93.16 35.92 -19.69
CA ALA A 226 -92.01 36.84 -19.71
C ALA A 226 -92.42 38.33 -19.80
N VAL A 227 -93.50 38.66 -20.53
CA VAL A 227 -94.02 40.02 -20.67
C VAL A 227 -94.85 40.47 -19.45
N SER A 228 -95.44 39.54 -18.69
CA SER A 228 -96.21 39.86 -17.48
C SER A 228 -95.35 39.93 -16.20
N GLN A 229 -94.14 39.36 -16.20
CA GLN A 229 -93.21 39.48 -15.06
C GLN A 229 -92.93 40.94 -14.60
N PRO A 230 -92.71 41.93 -15.49
CA PRO A 230 -92.49 43.32 -15.08
C PRO A 230 -93.73 44.01 -14.48
N LEU A 231 -94.94 43.57 -14.84
CA LEU A 231 -96.20 44.13 -14.34
C LEU A 231 -96.60 43.57 -12.97
N LEU A 232 -96.24 42.32 -12.68
CA LEU A 232 -96.40 41.73 -11.34
C LEU A 232 -95.47 42.37 -10.29
N GLY A 233 -94.37 43.00 -10.71
CA GLY A 233 -93.37 43.62 -9.84
C GLY A 233 -93.64 45.08 -9.42
N THR A 234 -94.63 45.77 -9.98
CA THR A 234 -94.86 47.22 -9.71
C THR A 234 -96.05 47.44 -8.77
N ARG A 235 -95.77 47.57 -7.46
CA ARG A 235 -96.79 47.79 -6.41
C ARG A 235 -97.36 49.22 -6.31
N ARG A 236 -96.74 50.21 -6.96
CA ARG A 236 -97.18 51.61 -6.93
C ARG A 236 -96.72 52.36 -8.18
N VAL A 237 -97.66 52.69 -9.06
CA VAL A 237 -97.44 53.59 -10.19
C VAL A 237 -97.71 55.01 -9.71
N THR A 238 -96.67 55.84 -9.63
CA THR A 238 -96.78 57.27 -9.33
C THR A 238 -96.73 58.04 -10.64
N LEU A 239 -97.89 58.48 -11.12
CA LEU A 239 -98.01 59.35 -12.29
C LEU A 239 -97.61 60.78 -11.89
N VAL A 240 -96.46 61.25 -12.34
CA VAL A 240 -96.03 62.65 -12.17
C VAL A 240 -96.41 63.41 -13.44
N ALA A 241 -97.51 64.16 -13.39
CA ALA A 241 -97.97 65.01 -14.48
C ALA A 241 -97.31 66.39 -14.39
N GLY A 242 -96.50 66.74 -15.39
CA GLY A 242 -96.05 68.10 -15.63
C GLY A 242 -96.77 68.67 -16.85
N GLY A 243 -97.72 69.59 -16.65
CA GLY A 243 -98.34 70.38 -17.71
C GLY A 243 -99.78 70.01 -18.06
N SER A 244 -100.60 71.04 -18.27
CA SER A 244 -102.06 71.08 -18.20
C SER A 244 -102.82 70.34 -19.32
N GLY A 245 -103.63 69.36 -18.94
CA GLY A 245 -104.65 68.72 -19.79
C GLY A 245 -105.00 67.30 -19.32
N ASP A 246 -106.27 67.10 -18.92
CA ASP A 246 -106.99 65.89 -18.45
C ASP A 246 -106.21 64.62 -18.03
N ILE A 247 -106.35 64.28 -16.74
CA ILE A 247 -105.62 63.24 -16.00
C ILE A 247 -106.47 61.96 -15.91
N GLY A 248 -105.94 60.79 -16.31
CA GLY A 248 -106.58 59.50 -16.01
C GLY A 248 -106.02 58.27 -16.72
N VAL A 249 -106.22 57.10 -16.10
CA VAL A 249 -105.75 55.72 -16.39
C VAL A 249 -105.98 55.22 -17.84
N SER A 250 -106.73 55.95 -18.66
CA SER A 250 -107.07 55.64 -20.05
C SER A 250 -105.91 55.68 -21.06
N ARG A 251 -104.72 56.19 -20.69
CA ARG A 251 -103.51 56.12 -21.55
C ARG A 251 -102.67 54.85 -21.37
N LEU A 252 -102.85 54.04 -20.33
CA LEU A 252 -102.06 52.81 -20.14
C LEU A 252 -102.20 51.82 -21.31
N PRO A 253 -103.40 51.53 -21.84
CA PRO A 253 -103.53 50.66 -23.02
C PRO A 253 -102.92 51.28 -24.28
N GLY A 254 -102.94 52.61 -24.42
CA GLY A 254 -102.36 53.34 -25.54
C GLY A 254 -100.83 53.37 -25.52
N GLU A 255 -100.22 53.59 -24.35
CA GLU A 255 -98.76 53.53 -24.19
C GLU A 255 -98.24 52.08 -24.31
N ILE A 256 -99.01 51.07 -23.89
CA ILE A 256 -98.67 49.66 -24.13
C ILE A 256 -98.71 49.34 -25.63
N LEU A 257 -99.72 49.84 -26.37
CA LEU A 257 -99.79 49.66 -27.81
C LEU A 257 -98.66 50.39 -28.54
N ASP A 258 -98.25 51.58 -28.08
CA ASP A 258 -97.08 52.31 -28.60
C ASP A 258 -95.76 51.58 -28.29
N VAL A 259 -95.62 50.94 -27.13
CA VAL A 259 -94.44 50.12 -26.80
C VAL A 259 -94.42 48.84 -27.65
N VAL A 260 -95.56 48.20 -27.87
CA VAL A 260 -95.67 47.00 -28.72
C VAL A 260 -95.44 47.31 -30.20
N THR A 261 -95.83 48.49 -30.68
CA THR A 261 -95.56 48.92 -32.07
C THR A 261 -94.14 49.43 -32.27
N ARG A 262 -93.46 49.94 -31.23
CA ARG A 262 -92.03 50.30 -31.28
C ARG A 262 -91.08 49.13 -31.01
N LEU A 263 -91.57 48.05 -30.40
CA LEU A 263 -90.80 46.83 -30.11
C LEU A 263 -90.12 46.22 -31.36
N PRO A 264 -90.78 46.13 -32.53
CA PRO A 264 -90.12 45.69 -33.76
C PRO A 264 -88.92 46.56 -34.14
N ALA A 265 -89.06 47.88 -34.07
CA ALA A 265 -87.98 48.82 -34.40
C ALA A 265 -86.83 48.80 -33.36
N ALA A 266 -87.14 48.58 -32.09
CA ALA A 266 -86.13 48.46 -31.02
C ALA A 266 -85.34 47.14 -31.11
N VAL A 267 -86.01 46.04 -31.51
CA VAL A 267 -85.35 44.76 -31.76
C VAL A 267 -84.49 44.84 -33.03
N GLU A 268 -84.93 45.53 -34.09
CA GLU A 268 -84.08 45.80 -35.26
C GLU A 268 -82.82 46.60 -34.89
N ALA A 269 -82.95 47.63 -34.05
CA ALA A 269 -81.83 48.48 -33.61
C ALA A 269 -80.83 47.75 -32.69
N LEU A 270 -81.28 46.78 -31.88
CA LEU A 270 -80.43 46.04 -30.93
C LEU A 270 -79.88 44.71 -31.50
N THR A 271 -80.54 44.10 -32.49
CA THR A 271 -80.14 42.79 -33.03
C THR A 271 -79.62 42.83 -34.46
N GLY A 272 -79.73 43.96 -35.17
CA GLY A 272 -79.22 44.12 -36.54
C GLY A 272 -79.92 43.25 -37.59
N VAL A 273 -81.06 42.64 -37.25
CA VAL A 273 -81.83 41.76 -38.15
C VAL A 273 -83.19 42.38 -38.43
N SER A 274 -83.36 42.93 -39.64
CA SER A 274 -84.67 43.29 -40.16
C SER A 274 -85.43 42.05 -40.64
N VAL A 275 -86.59 41.80 -40.07
CA VAL A 275 -87.47 40.66 -40.40
C VAL A 275 -87.94 40.71 -41.87
N THR A 276 -87.92 41.88 -42.50
CA THR A 276 -88.22 42.06 -43.93
C THR A 276 -87.03 41.79 -44.85
N GLN A 277 -85.78 41.83 -44.37
CA GLN A 277 -84.57 41.55 -45.18
C GLN A 277 -84.09 40.10 -45.08
N ALA A 278 -84.43 39.38 -44.01
CA ALA A 278 -84.12 37.95 -43.88
C ALA A 278 -84.87 37.07 -44.91
N ALA A 279 -85.98 37.55 -45.47
CA ALA A 279 -86.73 36.87 -46.53
C ALA A 279 -86.13 37.06 -47.94
N GLN A 280 -85.31 38.10 -48.18
CA GLN A 280 -84.72 38.39 -49.50
C GLN A 280 -83.24 38.01 -49.62
N LYS A 281 -82.49 37.87 -48.51
CA LYS A 281 -81.04 37.57 -48.58
C LYS A 281 -80.69 36.08 -48.82
N LYS A 282 -81.68 35.19 -48.86
CA LYS A 282 -81.48 33.74 -49.12
C LYS A 282 -81.69 33.33 -50.58
N SER A 283 -82.06 34.24 -51.47
CA SER A 283 -82.22 33.95 -52.90
C SER A 283 -80.95 34.07 -53.74
N ASP A 284 -79.85 34.62 -53.23
CA ASP A 284 -78.61 34.89 -54.01
C ASP A 284 -77.36 34.09 -53.57
N CYS A 285 -77.53 32.90 -52.98
CA CYS A 285 -76.40 32.00 -52.69
C CYS A 285 -76.65 30.58 -53.20
N VAL A 286 -77.01 30.48 -54.48
CA VAL A 286 -76.85 29.28 -55.31
C VAL A 286 -76.31 29.74 -56.67
N ALA A 287 -74.99 29.70 -56.79
CA ALA A 287 -74.22 29.58 -58.03
C ALA A 287 -72.91 28.87 -57.68
#